data_AF-A0AAV9MM95-F1
#
_entry.id   AF-A0AAV9MM95-F1
#
_cell.length_a   1.000
_cell.length_b   1.000
_cell.length_c   1.000
_cell.angle_alpha   90.00
_cell.angle_beta   90.00
_cell.angle_gamma   90.00
#
_symmetry.space_group_name_H-M   'P 1'
#
loop_
_entity.id
_entity.type
_entity.pdbx_description
1 polymer ?
#
loop_
_entity_poly.entity_id
_entity_poly.type
_entity_poly.pdbx_seq_one_letter_code
_entity_poly.pdbx_strand_id
1 'polypeptide(L)'
;MLRRASTNKSRLYHCIVRWEAPQEGMMKCNTDRASQGNPGSIAYGFCLRNSHGDLIYAATENIGITANMEAELRAILEAIKYCVAKKVEKLIVESYSLLMVKIMKYGKCHGS
;
A
#
# COMPACT_ATOMS: atom_id res chain seq x y z
N MET A 1 26.41 16.07 -35.93
CA MET A 1 25.04 16.40 -35.45
C MET A 1 24.82 15.70 -34.12
N LEU A 2 25.17 16.33 -32.99
CA LEU A 2 25.01 15.74 -31.65
C LEU A 2 23.67 16.21 -31.06
N ARG A 3 22.70 15.31 -30.91
CA ARG A 3 21.44 15.61 -30.21
C ARG A 3 21.73 15.72 -28.71
N ARG A 4 21.60 16.93 -28.16
CA ARG A 4 21.58 17.15 -26.70
C ARG A 4 20.38 16.39 -26.13
N ALA A 5 20.63 15.47 -25.19
CA ALA A 5 19.58 14.88 -24.39
C ALA A 5 18.92 15.98 -23.55
N SER A 6 17.62 16.20 -23.79
CA SER A 6 16.79 17.08 -22.95
C SER A 6 16.66 16.44 -21.57
N THR A 7 17.36 16.97 -20.57
CA THR A 7 17.19 16.57 -19.18
C THR A 7 15.87 17.15 -18.68
N ASN A 8 14.77 16.44 -18.91
CA ASN A 8 13.48 16.74 -18.30
C ASN A 8 13.57 16.45 -16.80
N LYS A 9 13.96 17.45 -16.00
CA LYS A 9 13.93 17.35 -14.54
C LYS A 9 12.47 17.33 -14.11
N SER A 10 11.99 16.18 -13.67
CA SER A 10 10.69 16.04 -13.03
C SER A 10 10.59 17.00 -11.83
N ARG A 11 9.52 17.79 -11.78
CA ARG A 11 9.21 18.60 -10.60
C ARG A 11 8.85 17.67 -9.44
N LEU A 12 9.72 17.59 -8.44
CA LEU A 12 9.45 16.88 -7.19
C LEU A 12 8.56 17.75 -6.31
N TYR A 13 7.29 17.36 -6.16
CA TYR A 13 6.40 17.91 -5.15
C TYR A 13 6.62 17.11 -3.86
N HIS A 14 7.05 17.77 -2.79
CA HIS A 14 7.18 17.15 -1.47
C HIS A 14 6.12 17.75 -0.54
N CYS A 15 5.36 16.89 0.12
CA CYS A 15 4.43 17.25 1.18
C CYS A 15 4.94 16.62 2.47
N ILE A 16 5.16 17.42 3.51
CA ILE A 16 5.51 16.89 4.82
C ILE A 16 4.23 16.36 5.44
N VAL A 17 4.18 15.04 5.60
CA VAL A 17 3.10 14.34 6.29
C VAL A 17 3.65 13.82 7.61
N ARG A 18 2.89 13.97 8.70
CA ARG A 18 3.20 13.35 9.99
C ARG A 18 2.42 12.06 10.09
N TRP A 19 3.13 10.95 10.31
CA TRP A 19 2.48 9.69 10.63
C TRP A 19 2.03 9.71 12.10
N GLU A 20 0.83 9.20 12.36
CA GLU A 20 0.25 9.09 13.70
C GLU A 20 -0.09 7.63 14.00
N ALA A 21 0.19 7.20 15.23
CA ALA A 21 -0.14 5.85 15.67
C ALA A 21 -1.67 5.68 15.79
N PRO A 22 -2.20 4.47 15.55
CA PRO A 22 -3.61 4.19 15.75
C PRO A 22 -3.98 4.20 17.26
N GLN A 23 -5.27 4.22 17.57
CA GLN A 23 -5.74 4.09 18.94
C GLN A 23 -5.48 2.69 19.50
N GLU A 24 -5.51 2.55 20.83
CA GLU A 24 -5.36 1.27 21.53
C GLU A 24 -6.36 0.22 21.02
N GLY A 25 -5.92 -1.04 20.91
CA GLY A 25 -6.73 -2.12 20.36
C GLY A 25 -6.91 -2.09 18.84
N MET A 26 -6.23 -1.19 18.12
CA MET A 26 -6.22 -1.12 16.67
C MET A 26 -4.82 -1.38 16.11
N MET A 27 -4.77 -1.84 14.86
CA MET A 27 -3.56 -1.83 14.05
C MET A 27 -3.69 -0.87 12.87
N LYS A 28 -2.57 -0.32 12.42
CA LYS A 28 -2.47 0.47 11.20
C LYS A 28 -1.60 -0.26 10.18
N CYS A 29 -2.15 -0.50 8.99
CA CYS A 29 -1.48 -1.03 7.82
C CYS A 29 -1.10 0.10 6.88
N ASN A 30 0.18 0.24 6.57
CA ASN A 30 0.68 1.11 5.52
C ASN A 30 1.14 0.24 4.35
N THR A 31 0.55 0.45 3.15
CA THR A 31 0.97 -0.26 1.93
C THR A 31 1.84 0.62 1.04
N ASP A 32 2.78 -0.02 0.36
CA ASP A 32 3.60 0.58 -0.68
C ASP A 32 3.74 -0.39 -1.86
N ARG A 33 4.01 0.14 -3.05
CA ARG A 33 4.18 -0.64 -4.26
C ARG A 33 5.33 -0.10 -5.09
N ALA A 34 6.14 -1.01 -5.61
CA ALA A 34 7.17 -0.72 -6.60
C ALA A 34 6.77 -1.30 -7.96
N SER A 35 7.03 -0.57 -9.06
CA SER A 35 6.87 -1.08 -10.42
C SER A 35 8.04 -0.67 -11.32
N GLN A 36 8.50 -1.61 -12.17
CA GLN A 36 9.58 -1.40 -13.12
C GLN A 36 9.04 -1.06 -14.53
N GLY A 37 8.26 0.01 -14.65
CA GLY A 37 7.63 0.42 -15.93
C GLY A 37 6.28 -0.24 -16.21
N ASN A 38 5.70 0.02 -17.40
CA ASN A 38 4.43 -0.56 -17.84
C ASN A 38 4.49 -0.99 -19.33
N PRO A 39 4.53 -2.29 -19.65
CA PRO A 39 4.54 -3.42 -18.71
C PRO A 39 5.90 -3.55 -18.00
N GLY A 40 5.86 -3.98 -16.75
CA GLY A 40 7.04 -4.17 -15.90
C GLY A 40 6.70 -5.04 -14.69
N SER A 41 7.72 -5.59 -14.03
CA SER A 41 7.52 -6.33 -12.77
C SER A 41 6.98 -5.39 -11.69
N ILE A 42 6.02 -5.88 -10.92
CA ILE A 42 5.41 -5.21 -9.79
C ILE A 42 5.75 -5.98 -8.53
N ALA A 43 6.04 -5.23 -7.46
CA ALA A 43 6.14 -5.76 -6.12
C ALA A 43 5.29 -4.92 -5.18
N TYR A 44 4.75 -5.54 -4.13
CA TYR A 44 4.10 -4.82 -3.05
C TYR A 44 4.88 -5.01 -1.75
N GLY A 45 4.66 -4.09 -0.83
CA GLY A 45 5.08 -4.21 0.56
C GLY A 45 4.03 -3.61 1.47
N PHE A 46 3.97 -4.10 2.71
CA PHE A 46 3.20 -3.44 3.75
C PHE A 46 3.83 -3.63 5.11
N CYS A 47 3.43 -2.75 6.04
CA CYS A 47 3.75 -2.91 7.45
C CYS A 47 2.52 -2.67 8.33
N LEU A 48 2.42 -3.46 9.40
CA LEU A 48 1.42 -3.36 10.45
C LEU A 48 2.06 -2.80 11.71
N ARG A 49 1.49 -1.72 12.24
CA ARG A 49 1.94 -1.08 13.48
C ARG A 49 0.83 -1.06 14.54
N ASN A 50 1.22 -1.21 15.81
CA ASN A 50 0.31 -1.07 16.95
C ASN A 50 0.13 0.41 17.36
N SER A 51 -0.65 0.64 18.42
CA SER A 51 -0.89 1.95 19.03
C SER A 51 0.34 2.65 19.61
N HIS A 52 1.40 1.90 19.91
CA HIS A 52 2.69 2.44 20.36
C HIS A 52 3.60 2.84 19.19
N GLY A 53 3.20 2.52 17.96
CA GLY A 53 3.99 2.73 16.74
C GLY A 53 4.96 1.59 16.42
N ASP A 54 4.98 0.54 17.24
CA ASP A 54 5.86 -0.62 17.05
C ASP A 54 5.48 -1.37 15.78
N LEU A 55 6.50 -1.81 15.05
CA LEU A 55 6.31 -2.70 13.92
C LEU A 55 5.96 -4.11 14.44
N ILE A 56 4.75 -4.57 14.12
CA ILE A 56 4.26 -5.89 14.53
C ILE A 56 4.49 -6.93 13.45
N TYR A 57 4.27 -6.56 12.19
CA TYR A 57 4.44 -7.45 11.04
C TYR A 57 4.72 -6.63 9.79
N ALA A 58 5.50 -7.18 8.88
CA ALA A 58 5.70 -6.63 7.54
C ALA A 58 5.94 -7.77 6.57
N ALA A 59 5.47 -7.59 5.34
CA ALA A 59 5.74 -8.52 4.26
C ALA A 59 5.94 -7.77 2.95
N THR A 60 6.61 -8.43 2.03
CA THR A 60 6.80 -7.98 0.66
C THR A 60 6.82 -9.17 -0.28
N GLU A 61 6.29 -8.97 -1.48
CA GLU A 61 6.28 -10.00 -2.51
C GLU A 61 6.45 -9.35 -3.88
N ASN A 62 7.28 -9.97 -4.73
CA ASN A 62 7.29 -9.68 -6.16
C ASN A 62 6.23 -10.56 -6.84
N ILE A 63 5.24 -9.92 -7.45
CA ILE A 63 4.10 -10.59 -8.07
C ILE A 63 4.24 -10.74 -9.59
N GLY A 64 5.42 -10.41 -10.12
CA GLY A 64 5.71 -10.47 -11.56
C GLY A 64 5.01 -9.37 -12.35
N ILE A 65 4.67 -9.65 -13.60
CA ILE A 65 3.97 -8.70 -14.47
C ILE A 65 2.47 -8.86 -14.22
N THR A 66 1.87 -7.89 -13.54
CA THR A 66 0.41 -7.85 -13.33
C THR A 66 -0.12 -6.41 -13.31
N ALA A 67 -1.39 -6.21 -12.96
CA ALA A 67 -2.00 -4.91 -12.77
C ALA A 67 -1.57 -4.28 -11.43
N ASN A 68 -1.28 -2.98 -11.45
CA ASN A 68 -0.93 -2.19 -10.27
C ASN A 68 -1.90 -2.35 -9.08
N MET A 69 -3.20 -2.49 -9.37
CA MET A 69 -4.23 -2.66 -8.33
C MET A 69 -4.17 -4.02 -7.65
N GLU A 70 -3.72 -5.07 -8.35
CA GLU A 70 -3.65 -6.41 -7.78
C GLU A 70 -2.61 -6.47 -6.66
N ALA A 71 -1.48 -5.79 -6.83
CA ALA A 71 -0.43 -5.72 -5.81
C ALA A 71 -0.94 -5.13 -4.49
N GLU A 72 -1.70 -4.02 -4.57
CA GLU A 72 -2.28 -3.37 -3.39
C GLU A 72 -3.33 -4.28 -2.73
N LEU A 73 -4.17 -4.95 -3.53
CA LEU A 73 -5.17 -5.87 -3.00
C LEU A 73 -4.53 -7.05 -2.29
N ARG A 74 -3.44 -7.61 -2.85
CA ARG A 74 -2.69 -8.71 -2.22
C ARG A 74 -2.07 -8.27 -0.89
N ALA A 75 -1.43 -7.10 -0.85
CA ALA A 75 -0.89 -6.51 0.37
C ALA A 75 -1.96 -6.36 1.47
N ILE A 76 -3.11 -5.78 1.12
CA ILE A 76 -4.22 -5.58 2.07
C ILE A 76 -4.81 -6.91 2.52
N LEU A 77 -4.98 -7.88 1.60
CA LEU A 77 -5.51 -9.20 1.90
C LEU A 77 -4.60 -9.95 2.88
N GLU A 78 -3.28 -9.90 2.68
CA GLU A 78 -2.33 -10.54 3.58
C GLU A 78 -2.34 -9.88 4.97
N ALA A 79 -2.38 -8.54 5.03
CA ALA A 79 -2.53 -7.80 6.28
C ALA A 79 -3.81 -8.22 7.04
N ILE A 80 -4.94 -8.34 6.35
CA ILE A 80 -6.21 -8.79 6.94
C ILE A 80 -6.10 -10.23 7.45
N LYS A 81 -5.49 -11.15 6.67
CA LYS A 81 -5.27 -12.54 7.11
C LYS A 81 -4.45 -12.59 8.40
N TYR A 82 -3.41 -11.77 8.51
CA TYR A 82 -2.63 -11.64 9.73
C TYR A 82 -3.49 -11.16 10.91
N CYS A 83 -4.28 -10.09 10.72
CA CYS A 83 -5.17 -9.56 11.74
C CYS A 83 -6.19 -10.58 12.22
N VAL A 84 -6.82 -11.33 11.30
CA VAL A 84 -7.77 -12.40 11.63
C VAL A 84 -7.10 -13.49 12.47
N ALA A 85 -5.92 -13.96 12.04
CA ALA A 85 -5.16 -14.97 12.77
C ALA A 85 -4.74 -14.53 14.18
N LYS A 86 -4.51 -13.22 14.38
CA LYS A 86 -4.14 -12.61 15.67
C LYS A 86 -5.32 -12.04 16.45
N LYS A 87 -6.57 -12.25 16.00
CA LYS A 87 -7.79 -11.72 16.62
C LYS A 87 -7.78 -10.19 16.80
N VAL A 88 -7.17 -9.48 15.85
CA VAL A 88 -7.21 -8.01 15.78
C VAL A 88 -8.52 -7.60 15.15
N GLU A 89 -9.36 -6.91 15.90
CA GLU A 89 -10.72 -6.56 15.46
C GLU A 89 -10.76 -5.31 14.57
N LYS A 90 -9.78 -4.41 14.72
CA LYS A 90 -9.78 -3.09 14.08
C LYS A 90 -8.49 -2.85 13.33
N LEU A 91 -8.63 -2.62 12.03
CA LEU A 91 -7.53 -2.32 11.11
C LEU A 91 -7.78 -1.00 10.37
N ILE A 92 -6.83 -0.08 10.46
CA ILE A 92 -6.77 1.12 9.62
C ILE A 92 -5.85 0.82 8.44
N VAL A 93 -6.28 1.09 7.21
CA VAL A 93 -5.46 0.91 6.01
C VAL A 93 -5.15 2.25 5.38
N GLU A 94 -3.86 2.57 5.25
CA GLU A 94 -3.32 3.69 4.52
C GLU A 94 -2.62 3.14 3.27
N SER A 95 -3.30 3.24 2.12
CA SER A 95 -2.80 2.69 0.85
C SER A 95 -2.20 3.76 -0.04
N TYR A 96 -1.15 3.39 -0.77
CA TYR A 96 -0.55 4.21 -1.83
C TYR A 96 -1.55 4.56 -2.96
N SER A 97 -2.57 3.72 -3.17
CA SER A 97 -3.56 3.91 -4.23
C SER A 97 -4.81 4.63 -3.73
N LEU A 98 -4.99 5.89 -4.14
CA LEU A 98 -6.23 6.63 -3.88
C LEU A 98 -7.47 5.92 -4.46
N LEU A 99 -7.32 5.24 -5.59
CA LEU A 99 -8.39 4.43 -6.17
C LEU A 99 -8.78 3.28 -5.24
N MET A 100 -7.80 2.59 -4.66
CA MET A 100 -8.05 1.52 -3.68
C MET A 100 -8.79 2.05 -2.45
N VAL A 101 -8.34 3.19 -1.92
CA VAL A 101 -9.01 3.85 -0.78
C VAL A 101 -10.47 4.16 -1.11
N LYS A 102 -10.77 4.63 -2.33
CA LYS A 102 -12.14 4.91 -2.77
C LYS A 102 -12.98 3.63 -2.88
N ILE A 103 -12.43 2.57 -3.48
CA ILE A 103 -13.12 1.27 -3.61
C ILE A 103 -13.43 0.68 -2.22
N MET A 104 -12.47 0.71 -1.29
CA MET A 104 -12.68 0.17 0.05
C MET A 104 -13.70 0.97 0.86
N LYS A 105 -13.79 2.28 0.65
CA LYS A 105 -14.74 3.15 1.37
C LYS A 105 -16.15 3.15 0.80
N TYR A 106 -16.29 3.05 -0.52
CA TYR A 106 -17.56 3.29 -1.22
C TYR A 106 -17.98 2.17 -2.16
N GLY A 107 -17.12 1.16 -2.37
CA GLY A 107 -17.39 0.03 -3.24
C GLY A 107 -18.55 -0.79 -2.70
N LYS A 108 -19.53 -1.07 -3.56
CA LYS A 108 -20.62 -1.98 -3.25
C LYS A 108 -20.25 -3.37 -3.77
N CYS A 109 -20.10 -4.33 -2.87
CA CYS A 109 -20.13 -5.73 -3.24
C CYS A 109 -21.54 -6.06 -3.73
N HIS A 110 -21.69 -6.33 -5.02
CA HIS A 110 -22.93 -6.93 -5.51
C HIS A 110 -22.80 -8.42 -5.21
N GLY A 111 -23.54 -8.88 -4.19
CA GLY A 111 -23.57 -10.29 -3.83
C GLY A 111 -23.97 -11.13 -5.04
N SER A 112 -23.20 -12.20 -5.28
CA SER A 112 -23.59 -13.30 -6.16
C SER A 112 -24.52 -14.25 -5.42
#